data_AF-A0A4P7L521-F1
#
_entry.id   AF-A0A4P7L521-F1
#
_cell.length_a   1.000
_cell.length_b   1.000
_cell.length_c   1.000
_cell.angle_alpha   90.00
_cell.angle_beta   90.00
_cell.angle_gamma   90.00
#
_symmetry.space_group_name_H-M   'P 1'
#
loop_
_entity.id
_entity.type
_entity.pdbx_description
1 polymer ?
#
loop_
_entity_poly.entity_id
_entity_poly.type
_entity_poly.pdbx_seq_one_letter_code
_entity_poly.pdbx_strand_id
1 'polypeptide(L)'
;MSPIVAGRFDSIASAEEAARILFARGFSVWDVSIMSVRPQGEVQAGTQAETHTDNSAGNVMLAACVGNGLSSVAVDVLREAGASHLERAQGCWECGQWTDFDPNVHGEPVQDVEGEYWPRPLARESVAEQSTGNEDPGSELEHFVNQKRAEHD
;
A
#
# COMPACT_ATOMS: atom_id res chain seq x y z
N MET A 1 15.13 -10.27 21.53
CA MET A 1 13.99 -10.26 20.61
C MET A 1 14.39 -9.42 19.41
N SER A 2 14.12 -9.91 18.21
CA SER A 2 14.47 -9.24 16.96
C SER A 2 13.29 -8.37 16.51
N PRO A 3 13.54 -7.14 16.03
CA PRO A 3 12.50 -6.33 15.43
C PRO A 3 12.12 -6.91 14.06
N ILE A 4 10.81 -7.02 13.82
CA ILE A 4 10.24 -7.66 12.64
C ILE A 4 9.20 -6.71 12.03
N VAL A 5 9.22 -6.56 10.72
CA VAL A 5 8.13 -5.94 9.96
C VAL A 5 7.43 -7.03 9.19
N ALA A 6 6.13 -7.17 9.40
CA ALA A 6 5.32 -8.19 8.75
C ALA A 6 4.27 -7.55 7.84
N GLY A 7 4.05 -8.16 6.68
CA GLY A 7 3.07 -7.74 5.69
C GLY A 7 2.19 -8.91 5.25
N ARG A 8 0.87 -8.71 5.19
CA ARG A 8 -0.09 -9.70 4.70
C ARG A 8 -0.33 -9.56 3.21
N PHE A 9 -0.30 -10.68 2.51
CA PHE A 9 -0.53 -10.81 1.08
C PHE A 9 -1.63 -11.82 0.80
N ASP A 10 -2.34 -11.61 -0.30
CA ASP A 10 -3.44 -12.47 -0.76
C ASP A 10 -2.92 -13.75 -1.45
N SER A 11 -1.62 -13.84 -1.72
CA SER A 11 -1.01 -14.99 -2.40
C SER A 11 0.49 -15.10 -2.12
N ILE A 12 1.01 -16.32 -2.23
CA ILE A 12 2.44 -16.62 -2.06
C ILE A 12 3.25 -15.89 -3.12
N ALA A 13 2.77 -15.85 -4.36
CA ALA A 13 3.45 -15.15 -5.47
C ALA A 13 3.69 -13.66 -5.17
N SER A 14 2.70 -12.97 -4.59
CA SER A 14 2.84 -11.55 -4.22
C SER A 14 3.85 -11.37 -3.08
N ALA A 15 3.83 -12.27 -2.09
CA ALA A 15 4.81 -12.27 -1.00
C ALA A 15 6.24 -12.56 -1.53
N GLU A 16 6.40 -13.50 -2.45
CA GLU A 16 7.69 -13.79 -3.08
C GLU A 16 8.22 -12.60 -3.89
N GLU A 17 7.36 -11.88 -4.59
CA GLU A 17 7.76 -10.67 -5.31
C GLU A 17 8.24 -9.58 -4.33
N ALA A 18 7.53 -9.38 -3.23
CA ALA A 18 7.99 -8.50 -2.15
C ALA A 18 9.34 -8.95 -1.58
N ALA A 19 9.54 -10.25 -1.36
CA ALA A 19 10.82 -10.80 -0.90
C ALA A 19 11.96 -10.51 -1.88
N ARG A 20 11.72 -10.65 -3.19
CA ARG A 20 12.71 -10.31 -4.23
C ARG A 20 13.13 -8.85 -4.18
N ILE A 21 12.17 -7.94 -3.96
CA ILE A 21 12.46 -6.51 -3.83
C ILE A 21 13.26 -6.25 -2.55
N LEU A 22 12.93 -6.91 -1.43
CA LEU A 22 13.72 -6.84 -0.20
C LEU A 22 15.17 -7.30 -0.44
N PHE A 23 15.37 -8.42 -1.14
CA PHE A 23 16.71 -8.92 -1.47
C PHE A 23 17.48 -7.93 -2.35
N ALA A 24 16.83 -7.30 -3.33
CA ALA A 24 17.44 -6.26 -4.16
C ALA A 24 17.82 -5.00 -3.36
N ARG A 25 17.11 -4.70 -2.27
CA ARG A 25 17.40 -3.60 -1.33
C ARG A 25 18.45 -3.98 -0.26
N GLY A 26 18.96 -5.21 -0.27
CA GLY A 26 20.07 -5.67 0.58
C GLY A 26 19.68 -6.55 1.76
N PHE A 27 18.41 -6.99 1.87
CA PHE A 27 18.02 -7.99 2.87
C PHE A 27 18.61 -9.36 2.50
N SER A 28 19.03 -10.13 3.50
CA SER A 28 19.44 -11.52 3.26
C SER A 28 18.20 -12.42 3.18
N VAL A 29 18.34 -13.58 2.52
CA VAL A 29 17.34 -14.66 2.62
C VAL A 29 17.13 -15.11 4.07
N TRP A 30 18.15 -14.98 4.92
CA TRP A 30 18.09 -15.24 6.34
C TRP A 30 17.37 -14.16 7.15
N ASP A 31 16.96 -13.06 6.54
CA ASP A 31 16.21 -11.99 7.21
C ASP A 31 14.77 -11.91 6.70
N VAL A 32 14.35 -12.81 5.79
CA VAL A 32 13.01 -12.82 5.20
C VAL A 32 12.39 -14.20 5.35
N SER A 33 11.16 -14.24 5.86
CA SER A 33 10.41 -15.47 6.08
C SER A 33 8.99 -15.32 5.52
N ILE A 34 8.54 -16.26 4.71
CA ILE A 34 7.17 -16.30 4.18
C ILE A 34 6.45 -17.47 4.84
N MET A 35 5.25 -17.23 5.36
CA MET A 35 4.43 -18.21 6.06
C MET A 35 2.96 -18.11 5.64
N SER A 36 2.30 -19.26 5.53
CA SER A 36 0.86 -19.31 5.25
C SER A 36 0.06 -19.29 6.55
N VAL A 37 -0.79 -18.29 6.71
CA VAL A 37 -1.67 -18.06 7.85
C VAL A 37 -3.08 -18.53 7.52
N ARG A 38 -3.71 -19.29 8.42
CA ARG A 38 -5.12 -19.66 8.27
C ARG A 38 -6.00 -18.41 8.42
N PRO A 39 -6.99 -18.17 7.54
CA PRO A 39 -7.93 -17.08 7.75
C PRO A 39 -8.68 -17.29 9.07
N GLN A 40 -8.75 -16.26 9.91
CA GLN A 40 -9.57 -16.32 11.13
C GLN A 40 -11.04 -16.42 10.70
N GLY A 41 -11.67 -17.58 10.93
CA GLY A 41 -13.11 -17.75 10.72
C GLY A 41 -13.60 -19.07 10.14
N GLU A 42 -12.77 -20.11 9.93
CA GLU A 42 -13.32 -21.45 9.61
C GLU A 42 -13.93 -22.11 10.86
N VAL A 43 -15.09 -21.63 11.30
CA VAL A 43 -16.02 -22.47 12.04
C VAL A 43 -16.49 -23.57 11.08
N GLN A 44 -16.32 -24.83 11.48
CA GLN A 44 -16.75 -26.01 10.74
C GLN A 44 -18.25 -25.96 10.44
N ALA A 45 -18.64 -25.40 9.29
CA ALA A 45 -19.96 -25.59 8.72
C ALA A 45 -19.80 -26.56 7.56
N GLY A 46 -20.02 -27.85 7.84
CA GLY A 46 -20.06 -28.86 6.81
C GLY A 46 -21.14 -28.50 5.79
N THR A 47 -20.76 -28.38 4.52
CA THR A 47 -21.54 -28.76 3.33
C THR A 47 -20.66 -28.52 2.11
N GLN A 48 -20.49 -29.58 1.34
CA GLN A 48 -19.92 -29.64 0.00
C GLN A 48 -20.58 -28.58 -0.90
N ALA A 49 -19.80 -27.61 -1.36
CA ALA A 49 -20.14 -26.78 -2.52
C ALA A 49 -18.84 -26.37 -3.20
N GLU A 50 -18.60 -27.00 -4.33
CA GLU A 50 -17.60 -26.68 -5.34
C GLU A 50 -17.88 -25.26 -5.85
N THR A 51 -17.36 -24.27 -5.15
CA THR A 51 -17.34 -22.89 -5.60
C THR A 51 -15.93 -22.41 -5.37
N HIS A 52 -15.29 -22.01 -6.46
CA HIS A 52 -14.03 -21.29 -6.49
C HIS A 52 -14.26 -19.94 -5.82
N THR A 53 -14.45 -19.95 -4.50
CA THR A 53 -14.58 -18.75 -3.69
C THR A 53 -13.16 -18.27 -3.48
N ASP A 54 -12.87 -17.22 -4.20
CA ASP A 54 -11.79 -16.24 -4.09
C ASP A 54 -11.65 -15.62 -2.69
N ASN A 55 -11.96 -16.36 -1.62
CA ASN A 55 -11.69 -15.99 -0.25
C ASN A 55 -10.20 -16.21 0.08
N SER A 56 -9.33 -15.62 -0.75
CA SER A 56 -7.89 -15.48 -0.53
C SER A 56 -7.58 -14.21 0.27
N ALA A 57 -8.44 -13.87 1.24
CA ALA A 57 -8.19 -12.74 2.13
C ALA A 57 -6.92 -13.02 2.94
N GLY A 58 -5.79 -12.41 2.54
CA GLY A 58 -4.58 -12.25 3.35
C GLY A 58 -4.10 -13.49 4.12
N ASN A 59 -4.02 -14.65 3.45
CA ASN A 59 -3.58 -15.92 4.06
C ASN A 59 -2.07 -16.16 3.95
N VAL A 60 -1.30 -15.20 3.42
CA VAL A 60 0.15 -15.27 3.40
C VAL A 60 0.70 -14.09 4.19
N MET A 61 1.68 -14.36 5.04
CA MET A 61 2.40 -13.37 5.82
C MET A 61 3.87 -13.42 5.40
N LEU A 62 4.43 -12.27 5.02
CA LEU A 62 5.86 -12.11 4.86
C LEU A 62 6.38 -11.34 6.07
N ALA A 63 7.38 -11.89 6.74
CA ALA A 63 8.07 -11.25 7.86
C ALA A 63 9.50 -10.94 7.46
N ALA A 64 9.92 -9.70 7.68
CA ALA A 64 11.29 -9.25 7.49
C ALA A 64 11.91 -8.90 8.86
N CYS A 65 12.99 -9.57 9.22
CA CYS A 65 13.84 -9.21 10.34
C CYS A 65 14.62 -7.93 9.98
N VAL A 66 14.43 -6.86 10.75
CA VAL A 66 14.97 -5.53 10.43
C VAL A 66 16.10 -5.14 11.39
N GLY A 67 17.27 -5.72 11.18
CA GLY A 67 18.51 -5.25 11.82
C GLY A 67 18.97 -3.89 11.28
N ASN A 68 19.70 -3.13 12.10
CA ASN A 68 20.49 -1.95 11.66
C ASN A 68 19.74 -0.84 10.90
N GLY A 69 18.48 -0.54 11.25
CA GLY A 69 17.77 0.64 10.70
C GLY A 69 17.12 0.44 9.33
N LEU A 70 17.08 -0.79 8.82
CA LEU A 70 16.37 -1.13 7.58
C LEU A 70 14.84 -1.18 7.72
N SER A 71 14.31 -0.88 8.90
CA SER A 71 12.87 -0.96 9.19
C SER A 71 12.03 -0.10 8.24
N SER A 72 12.48 1.11 7.90
CA SER A 72 11.78 1.99 6.95
C SER A 72 11.79 1.40 5.54
N VAL A 73 12.89 0.77 5.12
CA VAL A 73 13.00 0.12 3.81
C VAL A 73 12.07 -1.08 3.72
N ALA A 74 11.99 -1.90 4.78
CA ALA A 74 11.06 -3.03 4.81
C ALA A 74 9.60 -2.58 4.69
N VAL A 75 9.22 -1.52 5.42
CA VAL A 75 7.87 -0.95 5.35
C VAL A 75 7.55 -0.42 3.96
N ASP A 76 8.47 0.35 3.37
CA ASP A 76 8.35 0.92 2.03
C ASP A 76 8.13 -0.18 0.99
N VAL A 77 9.01 -1.19 0.97
CA VAL A 77 8.93 -2.31 0.02
C VAL A 77 7.63 -3.12 0.18
N LEU A 78 7.26 -3.47 1.41
CA LEU A 78 6.03 -4.23 1.67
C LEU A 78 4.79 -3.46 1.21
N ARG A 79 4.79 -2.14 1.40
CA ARG A 79 3.70 -1.27 0.97
C ARG A 79 3.66 -1.12 -0.55
N GLU A 80 4.81 -0.87 -1.19
CA GLU A 80 4.94 -0.78 -2.66
C GLU A 80 4.52 -2.09 -3.34
N ALA A 81 4.80 -3.23 -2.72
CA ALA A 81 4.44 -4.56 -3.21
C ALA A 81 2.95 -4.91 -3.01
N GLY A 82 2.17 -4.04 -2.35
CA GLY A 82 0.73 -4.22 -2.18
C GLY A 82 0.32 -5.06 -0.97
N ALA A 83 1.11 -5.07 0.11
CA ALA A 83 0.68 -5.70 1.35
C ALA A 83 -0.60 -5.04 1.89
N SER A 84 -1.66 -5.84 2.08
CA SER A 84 -2.98 -5.39 2.53
C SER A 84 -3.00 -4.93 4.00
N HIS A 85 -2.07 -5.44 4.80
CA HIS A 85 -1.89 -5.05 6.19
C HIS A 85 -0.40 -5.09 6.55
N LEU A 86 0.11 -4.06 7.22
CA LEU A 86 1.50 -3.98 7.68
C LEU A 86 1.53 -3.78 9.19
N GLU A 87 2.35 -4.58 9.87
CA GLU A 87 2.51 -4.56 11.32
C GLU A 87 3.98 -4.69 11.72
N ARG A 88 4.34 -4.06 12.85
CA ARG A 88 5.63 -4.20 13.51
C ARG A 88 5.50 -5.14 14.67
N ALA A 89 6.32 -6.17 14.70
CA ALA A 89 6.36 -7.18 15.75
C ALA A 89 7.77 -7.32 16.31
N GLN A 90 7.88 -7.94 17.46
CA GLN A 90 9.15 -8.33 18.06
C GLN A 90 9.06 -9.80 18.42
N GLY A 91 10.03 -10.62 18.00
CA GLY A 91 9.96 -12.07 18.16
C GLY A 91 11.32 -12.76 18.16
N CYS A 92 11.30 -14.08 18.30
CA CYS A 92 12.48 -14.90 18.10
C CYS A 92 12.70 -15.17 16.60
N TRP A 93 13.92 -14.90 16.15
CA TRP A 93 14.33 -15.15 14.78
C TRP A 93 15.51 -16.13 14.80
N GLU A 94 15.30 -17.32 14.24
CA GLU A 94 16.30 -18.39 14.22
C GLU A 94 16.36 -19.03 12.84
N CYS A 95 17.57 -19.34 12.37
CA CYS A 95 17.80 -20.00 11.08
C CYS A 95 17.06 -19.38 9.88
N GLY A 96 16.84 -18.06 9.90
CA GLY A 96 16.15 -17.35 8.82
C GLY A 96 14.63 -17.36 8.91
N GLN A 97 14.07 -17.74 10.05
CA GLN A 97 12.64 -17.85 10.23
C GLN A 97 12.20 -17.20 11.54
N TRP A 98 11.00 -16.63 11.53
CA TRP A 98 10.32 -16.21 12.74
C TRP A 98 9.74 -17.44 13.44
N THR A 99 10.33 -17.85 14.57
CA THR A 99 9.98 -19.11 15.23
C THR A 99 8.83 -18.99 16.22
N ASP A 100 8.64 -17.80 16.77
CA ASP A 100 7.61 -17.47 17.78
C ASP A 100 6.47 -16.65 17.15
N PHE A 101 6.06 -17.00 15.93
CA PHE A 101 4.98 -16.29 15.24
C PHE A 101 3.60 -16.78 15.70
N ASP A 102 2.80 -15.87 16.25
CA ASP A 102 1.41 -16.13 16.63
C ASP A 102 0.43 -15.38 15.72
N PRO A 103 -0.29 -16.06 14.81
CA PRO A 103 -1.20 -15.40 13.86
C PRO A 103 -2.44 -14.76 14.49
N ASN A 104 -2.71 -15.03 15.77
CA ASN A 104 -3.82 -14.44 16.54
C ASN A 104 -3.38 -13.20 17.35
N VAL A 105 -2.07 -12.93 17.41
CA VAL A 105 -1.50 -11.79 18.13
C VAL A 105 -1.01 -10.80 17.09
N HIS A 106 -1.74 -9.70 16.92
CA HIS A 106 -1.31 -8.63 16.03
C HIS A 106 -0.22 -7.78 16.68
N GLY A 107 0.78 -7.42 15.88
CA GLY A 107 1.80 -6.44 16.27
C GLY A 107 1.26 -5.01 16.32
N GLU A 108 2.18 -4.05 16.52
CA GLU A 108 1.85 -2.63 16.40
C GLU A 108 1.57 -2.31 14.93
N PRO A 109 0.37 -1.81 14.56
CA PRO A 109 0.09 -1.46 13.17
C PRO A 109 1.10 -0.42 12.71
N VAL A 110 1.62 -0.57 11.49
CA VAL A 110 2.48 0.45 10.90
C VAL A 110 1.62 1.66 10.56
N GLN A 111 1.49 2.57 11.53
CA GLN A 111 0.79 3.83 11.32
C GLN A 111 1.57 4.67 10.31
N ASP A 112 0.88 5.09 9.25
CA ASP A 112 1.35 6.18 8.42
C ASP A 112 1.41 7.40 9.32
N VAL A 113 2.61 7.83 9.71
CA VAL A 113 2.73 9.20 10.20
C VAL A 113 2.45 10.08 9.00
N GLU A 114 1.19 10.50 8.89
CA GLU A 114 0.76 11.64 8.08
C GLU A 114 1.65 12.82 8.49
N GLY A 115 2.74 13.03 7.76
CA GLY A 115 3.79 13.97 8.14
C GLY A 115 4.74 14.18 6.98
N GLU A 116 4.25 14.93 5.98
CA GLU A 116 5.01 15.63 4.96
C GLU A 116 6.29 14.96 4.42
N TYR A 117 6.17 14.15 3.36
CA TYR A 117 7.19 14.20 2.32
C TYR A 117 6.61 13.89 0.93
N TRP A 118 6.44 14.98 0.17
CA TRP A 118 6.25 14.99 -1.28
C TRP A 118 7.55 14.69 -2.04
N PRO A 119 7.47 14.20 -3.30
CA PRO A 119 6.34 14.33 -4.22
C PRO A 119 5.70 13.00 -4.68
N ARG A 120 4.36 13.01 -4.80
CA ARG A 120 3.63 12.04 -5.63
C ARG A 120 3.89 12.33 -7.11
N PRO A 121 4.16 11.32 -7.96
CA PRO A 121 4.01 11.52 -9.40
C PRO A 121 2.53 11.84 -9.69
N LEU A 122 2.30 13.04 -10.23
CA LEU A 122 1.02 13.50 -10.75
C LEU A 122 0.60 12.65 -11.96
N ALA A 123 -0.22 11.63 -11.75
CA ALA A 123 -1.05 11.04 -12.79
C ALA A 123 -2.18 10.26 -12.11
N ARG A 124 -3.44 10.34 -12.49
CA ARG A 124 -4.22 11.16 -13.41
C ARG A 124 -5.68 10.75 -13.07
N GLU A 125 -6.63 11.66 -13.27
CA GLU A 125 -8.08 11.36 -13.30
C GLU A 125 -8.79 11.22 -11.95
N SER A 126 -9.51 12.28 -11.55
CA SER A 126 -10.96 12.27 -11.25
C SER A 126 -11.33 13.48 -10.40
N VAL A 127 -11.60 14.61 -11.05
CA VAL A 127 -12.56 15.59 -10.52
C VAL A 127 -13.55 15.84 -11.65
N ALA A 128 -14.63 15.07 -11.59
CA ALA A 128 -15.82 15.39 -12.32
C ALA A 128 -16.70 16.29 -11.43
N GLU A 129 -17.22 17.34 -12.07
CA GLU A 129 -18.48 18.03 -11.78
C GLU A 129 -18.53 18.99 -10.59
N GLN A 130 -18.58 20.29 -10.90
CA GLN A 130 -19.73 21.13 -10.55
C GLN A 130 -19.72 22.42 -11.37
N SER A 131 -20.71 22.51 -12.26
CA SER A 131 -21.12 23.73 -12.94
C SER A 131 -21.39 24.82 -11.90
N THR A 132 -20.58 25.87 -11.91
CA THR A 132 -20.97 27.17 -11.37
C THR A 132 -20.84 28.14 -12.53
N GLY A 133 -21.99 28.65 -12.99
CA GLY A 133 -22.01 29.71 -13.98
C GLY A 133 -21.32 30.95 -13.42
N ASN A 134 -20.29 31.41 -14.13
CA ASN A 134 -19.81 32.77 -14.06
C ASN A 134 -19.19 33.11 -15.42
N GLU A 135 -19.85 34.06 -16.06
CA GLU A 135 -19.69 34.59 -17.41
C GLU A 135 -18.25 34.85 -17.87
N ASP A 136 -18.06 34.67 -19.18
CA ASP A 136 -16.93 35.09 -20.00
C ASP A 136 -16.60 36.60 -19.77
N PRO A 137 -15.43 36.97 -19.23
CA PRO A 137 -15.00 38.37 -19.18
C PRO A 137 -14.27 38.80 -20.46
N GLY A 138 -14.51 38.13 -21.60
CA GLY A 138 -13.83 38.39 -22.87
C GLY A 138 -14.53 39.38 -23.79
N SER A 139 -15.81 39.70 -23.55
CA SER A 139 -16.62 40.48 -24.49
C SER A 139 -16.54 42.02 -24.35
N GLU A 140 -15.79 42.57 -23.39
CA GLU A 140 -15.70 44.05 -23.23
C GLU A 140 -14.64 44.72 -24.14
N LEU A 141 -13.69 43.97 -24.71
CA LEU A 141 -12.66 44.56 -25.57
C LEU A 141 -13.13 44.85 -27.00
N GLU A 142 -14.14 44.14 -27.50
CA GLU A 142 -14.66 44.33 -28.88
C GLU A 142 -15.65 45.51 -28.98
N HIS A 143 -16.33 45.84 -27.88
CA HIS A 143 -17.25 46.99 -27.83
C HIS A 143 -16.52 48.34 -27.89
N PHE A 144 -15.35 48.46 -27.27
CA PHE A 144 -14.58 49.71 -27.25
C PHE A 144 -13.96 50.03 -28.62
N VAL A 145 -13.55 49.01 -29.37
CA VAL A 145 -12.95 49.17 -30.71
C VAL A 145 -13.98 49.61 -31.75
N ASN A 146 -15.22 49.15 -31.66
CA ASN A 146 -16.29 49.59 -32.56
C ASN A 146 -16.76 51.02 -32.27
N GLN A 147 -16.78 51.45 -31.00
CA GLN A 147 -17.11 52.83 -30.63
C GLN A 147 -16.11 53.85 -31.22
N LYS A 148 -14.80 53.55 -31.13
CA LYS A 148 -13.72 54.42 -31.63
C LYS A 148 -13.66 54.54 -33.17
N ARG A 149 -14.26 53.61 -33.92
CA ARG A 149 -14.32 53.69 -35.40
C ARG A 149 -15.48 54.56 -35.90
N ALA A 150 -16.54 54.74 -35.11
CA ALA A 150 -17.68 55.60 -35.47
C ALA A 150 -17.45 57.09 -35.19
N GLU A 151 -16.42 57.45 -34.41
CA GLU A 151 -16.08 58.84 -34.08
C GLU A 151 -15.02 59.45 -35.03
N HIS A 152 -14.57 58.70 -36.04
CA HIS A 152 -13.54 59.14 -36.99
C HIS A 152 -13.95 58.86 -38.45
N ASP A 153 -15.22 59.08 -38.75
CA ASP A 153 -15.80 59.38 -40.08
C ASP A 153 -16.56 60.72 -39.99
#